data_AF-A0A4U5WWH8-F1
#
_entry.id   AF-A0A4U5WWH8-F1
#
_cell.length_a   1.000
_cell.length_b   1.000
_cell.length_c   1.000
_cell.angle_alpha   90.00
_cell.angle_beta   90.00
_cell.angle_gamma   90.00
#
_symmetry.space_group_name_H-M   'P 1'
#
loop_
_entity.id
_entity.type
_entity.pdbx_description
1 polymer ?
#
loop_
_entity_poly.entity_id
_entity_poly.type
_entity_poly.pdbx_seq_one_letter_code
_entity_poly.pdbx_strand_id
1 'polypeptide(L)'
;MSVETTAPPETGEATKSVRRLDRVVIRFAGDSGDGMQLTGDRFTSETASFGNDLSTLPNFPAEIRAPAGTLPGVSSFQLHFADHDILTPGDAPNVLVAMNPAALKANIADVPRGAEVIVNTDEFTKRAMQKVGYAVSPLEDGSLDGYHVHPVPLTTLTVEALKDFGLSRKEAERSKNMFALGLLSWMYHRPTEGTERFLRTKFAKKPAIAEANIAAFRAGWNFGETTEDFAVSYEVAPAAQAFPVGTYRNISGNLALAYGLVTASRQADLPLFLGSYPITPASDILHELSRHKNFGVRTFQAEDEIAGIGAALGAAFGGSLAVTTTSGPGVALKSETIGLAVSLELPLLIVDIQRGGPSTGLPTKTEQADLLQAMYGRNGEAPVPVVAPRTPADCFDAALEAARIALAYRTPVFLLSDGYLAN
;
A
#
# COMPACT_ATOMS: atom_id res chain seq x y z
N MET A 1 11.44 19.55 -68.88
CA MET A 1 11.54 20.17 -67.53
C MET A 1 10.20 20.82 -67.23
N SER A 2 9.42 20.53 -66.21
CA SER A 2 9.30 19.46 -65.23
C SER A 2 7.88 19.71 -64.69
N VAL A 3 6.97 18.75 -64.83
CA VAL A 3 5.60 18.89 -64.31
C VAL A 3 5.65 18.62 -62.82
N GLU A 4 5.43 19.65 -62.01
CA GLU A 4 5.27 19.53 -60.55
C GLU A 4 3.88 18.94 -60.24
N THR A 5 3.86 17.66 -59.91
CA THR A 5 2.74 16.99 -59.26
C THR A 5 2.69 17.40 -57.79
N THR A 6 1.63 18.12 -57.41
CA THR A 6 1.25 18.37 -56.02
C THR A 6 0.85 17.06 -55.34
N ALA A 7 1.61 16.66 -54.32
CA ALA A 7 1.25 15.58 -53.42
C ALA A 7 0.05 15.99 -52.53
N PRO A 8 -0.87 15.08 -52.19
CA PRO A 8 -1.95 15.36 -51.26
C PRO A 8 -1.40 15.55 -49.83
N PRO A 9 -2.08 16.31 -48.96
CA PRO A 9 -1.64 16.50 -47.59
C PRO A 9 -1.70 15.17 -46.83
N GLU A 10 -0.60 14.84 -46.17
CA GLU A 10 -0.52 13.74 -45.20
C GLU A 10 -1.54 14.00 -44.08
N THR A 11 -2.38 13.00 -43.82
CA THR A 11 -3.24 12.93 -42.65
C THR A 11 -2.35 12.80 -41.42
N GLY A 12 -2.05 13.92 -40.75
CA GLY A 12 -1.38 13.91 -39.47
C GLY A 12 -2.26 13.22 -38.43
N GLU A 13 -1.82 12.07 -37.92
CA GLU A 13 -2.30 11.56 -36.65
C GLU A 13 -2.04 12.65 -35.60
N ALA A 14 -3.09 13.14 -34.94
CA ALA A 14 -2.99 14.10 -33.86
C ALA A 14 -2.29 13.42 -32.67
N THR A 15 -0.96 13.42 -32.68
CA THR A 15 -0.14 12.90 -31.59
C THR A 15 -0.25 13.88 -30.43
N LYS A 16 -0.89 13.43 -29.34
CA LYS A 16 -1.04 14.21 -28.11
C LYS A 16 0.32 14.65 -27.58
N SER A 17 0.36 15.84 -26.98
CA SER A 17 1.62 16.39 -26.47
C SER A 17 2.13 15.59 -25.27
N VAL A 18 3.42 15.25 -25.26
CA VAL A 18 4.06 14.54 -24.14
C VAL A 18 4.79 15.56 -23.25
N ARG A 19 4.45 15.59 -21.96
CA ARG A 19 5.12 16.44 -20.97
C ARG A 19 6.02 15.60 -20.07
N ARG A 20 7.29 15.99 -19.97
CA ARG A 20 8.22 15.37 -19.03
C ARG A 20 8.04 15.93 -17.62
N LEU A 21 7.98 15.03 -16.65
CA LEU A 21 7.94 15.32 -15.22
C LEU A 21 9.07 14.57 -14.53
N ASP A 22 9.62 15.16 -13.47
CA ASP A 22 10.63 14.55 -12.60
C ASP A 22 10.01 13.59 -11.58
N ARG A 23 8.79 13.91 -11.12
CA ARG A 23 8.02 13.09 -10.18
C ARG A 23 6.52 13.26 -10.33
N VAL A 24 5.78 12.28 -9.84
CA VAL A 24 4.31 12.27 -9.85
C VAL A 24 3.78 11.57 -8.60
N VAL A 25 2.79 12.19 -7.96
CA VAL A 25 1.99 11.60 -6.89
C VAL A 25 0.57 11.33 -7.39
N ILE A 26 0.14 10.07 -7.36
CA ILE A 26 -1.20 9.64 -7.77
C ILE A 26 -1.93 9.09 -6.56
N ARG A 27 -3.18 9.50 -6.36
CA ARG A 27 -4.06 8.93 -5.34
C ARG A 27 -5.30 8.31 -5.98
N PHE A 28 -5.45 6.99 -5.81
CA PHE A 28 -6.69 6.28 -6.11
C PHE A 28 -7.57 6.30 -4.87
N ALA A 29 -8.83 6.74 -4.99
CA ALA A 29 -9.77 6.81 -3.87
C ALA A 29 -11.14 6.25 -4.27
N GLY A 30 -11.69 5.40 -3.41
CA GLY A 30 -12.98 4.73 -3.62
C GLY A 30 -13.49 4.09 -2.34
N ASP A 31 -14.48 3.22 -2.44
CA ASP A 31 -14.97 2.50 -1.26
C ASP A 31 -14.07 1.30 -0.92
N SER A 32 -14.05 0.92 0.35
CA SER A 32 -13.53 -0.38 0.77
C SER A 32 -14.19 -1.52 -0.02
N GLY A 33 -13.37 -2.25 -0.79
CA GLY A 33 -13.83 -3.33 -1.66
C GLY A 33 -13.87 -3.00 -3.15
N ASP A 34 -13.72 -1.72 -3.54
CA ASP A 34 -13.59 -1.31 -4.95
C ASP A 34 -12.24 -1.69 -5.56
N GLY A 35 -11.32 -2.24 -4.77
CA GLY A 35 -10.03 -2.74 -5.26
C GLY A 35 -8.99 -1.65 -5.51
N MET A 36 -9.09 -0.50 -4.85
CA MET A 36 -8.10 0.60 -4.95
C MET A 36 -6.69 0.16 -4.58
N GLN A 37 -6.56 -0.68 -3.54
CA GLN A 37 -5.29 -1.28 -3.12
C GLN A 37 -4.69 -2.15 -4.22
N LEU A 38 -5.51 -3.00 -4.85
CA LEU A 38 -5.06 -3.84 -5.95
C LEU A 38 -4.61 -3.02 -7.16
N THR A 39 -5.36 -2.00 -7.53
CA THR A 39 -5.01 -1.07 -8.61
C THR A 39 -3.69 -0.37 -8.31
N GLY A 40 -3.53 0.15 -7.09
CA GLY A 40 -2.30 0.76 -6.60
C GLY A 40 -1.08 -0.16 -6.66
N ASP A 41 -1.19 -1.37 -6.09
CA ASP A 41 -0.12 -2.38 -6.11
C ASP A 41 0.31 -2.75 -7.53
N ARG A 42 -0.65 -2.81 -8.46
CA ARG A 42 -0.34 -3.13 -9.86
C ARG A 42 0.40 -2.00 -10.55
N PHE A 43 -0.10 -0.78 -10.43
CA PHE A 43 0.58 0.38 -10.99
C PHE A 43 2.00 0.53 -10.40
N THR A 44 2.16 0.25 -9.10
CA THR A 44 3.46 0.20 -8.41
C THR A 44 4.39 -0.83 -9.05
N SER A 45 3.89 -2.03 -9.34
CA SER A 45 4.69 -3.10 -9.96
C SER A 45 5.17 -2.73 -11.37
N GLU A 46 4.33 -2.07 -12.17
CA GLU A 46 4.73 -1.61 -13.52
C GLU A 46 5.73 -0.44 -13.44
N THR A 47 5.51 0.48 -12.50
CA THR A 47 6.41 1.62 -12.24
C THR A 47 7.79 1.14 -11.82
N ALA A 48 7.86 0.13 -10.95
CA ALA A 48 9.11 -0.52 -10.56
C ALA A 48 9.80 -1.19 -11.76
N SER A 49 9.03 -1.87 -12.61
CA SER A 49 9.56 -2.58 -13.79
C SER A 49 10.10 -1.62 -14.86
N PHE A 50 9.56 -0.41 -14.93
CA PHE A 50 10.09 0.68 -15.77
C PHE A 50 11.39 1.29 -15.22
N GLY A 51 11.73 1.02 -13.96
CA GLY A 51 12.94 1.51 -13.31
C GLY A 51 12.79 2.87 -12.64
N ASN A 52 11.58 3.30 -12.32
CA ASN A 52 11.35 4.47 -11.47
C ASN A 52 11.59 4.13 -10.00
N ASP A 53 12.04 5.13 -9.23
CA ASP A 53 11.89 5.04 -7.78
C ASP A 53 10.43 5.21 -7.39
N LEU A 54 10.04 4.59 -6.28
CA LEU A 54 8.65 4.61 -5.83
C LEU A 54 8.52 4.54 -4.32
N SER A 55 7.44 5.17 -3.82
CA SER A 55 6.99 5.05 -2.44
C SER A 55 5.47 5.03 -2.41
N THR A 56 4.89 4.12 -1.63
CA THR A 56 3.45 3.89 -1.57
C THR A 56 2.90 4.12 -0.17
N LEU A 57 1.66 4.58 -0.10
CA LEU A 57 0.92 4.72 1.15
C LEU A 57 -0.50 4.19 0.99
N PRO A 58 -0.77 2.95 1.41
CA PRO A 58 -2.13 2.47 1.50
C PRO A 58 -2.85 3.10 2.70
N ASN A 59 -4.10 3.52 2.50
CA ASN A 59 -4.93 4.10 3.54
C ASN A 59 -6.26 3.33 3.64
N PHE A 60 -6.38 2.60 4.74
CA PHE A 60 -7.56 1.78 5.04
C PHE A 60 -8.48 2.51 6.02
N PRO A 61 -9.80 2.45 5.81
CA PRO A 61 -10.73 2.88 6.84
C PRO A 61 -10.65 1.93 8.04
N ALA A 62 -10.98 2.45 9.22
CA ALA A 62 -11.01 1.65 10.44
C ALA A 62 -12.14 0.59 10.41
N GLU A 63 -13.21 0.85 9.66
CA GLU A 63 -14.34 -0.06 9.51
C GLU A 63 -14.12 -1.06 8.37
N ILE A 64 -14.12 -2.36 8.69
CA ILE A 64 -13.94 -3.45 7.70
C ILE A 64 -15.06 -3.43 6.64
N ARG A 65 -16.28 -3.03 7.02
CA ARG A 65 -17.46 -2.95 6.14
C ARG A 65 -18.29 -1.70 6.42
N ALA A 66 -17.66 -0.54 6.33
CA ALA A 66 -18.41 0.71 6.27
C ALA A 66 -19.44 0.66 5.11
N PRO A 67 -20.61 1.29 5.28
CA PRO A 67 -21.59 1.37 4.19
C PRO A 67 -20.97 2.06 2.97
N ALA A 68 -21.06 1.43 1.79
CA ALA A 68 -20.55 1.98 0.53
C ALA A 68 -21.04 3.42 0.26
N GLY A 69 -20.19 4.29 -0.25
CA GLY A 69 -20.47 5.71 -0.50
C GLY A 69 -20.59 6.55 0.77
N THR A 70 -19.88 6.20 1.84
CA THR A 70 -19.78 7.03 3.07
C THR A 70 -18.34 7.43 3.33
N LEU A 71 -18.13 8.57 4.00
CA LEU A 71 -16.79 9.06 4.34
C LEU A 71 -15.97 8.05 5.17
N PRO A 72 -16.52 7.38 6.21
CA PRO A 72 -15.79 6.37 6.96
C PRO A 72 -15.44 5.12 6.16
N GLY A 73 -16.07 4.91 4.99
CA GLY A 73 -15.79 3.78 4.10
C GLY A 73 -14.81 4.06 2.97
N VAL A 74 -14.30 5.29 2.89
CA VAL A 74 -13.32 5.64 1.87
C VAL A 74 -11.99 4.95 2.15
N SER A 75 -11.49 4.23 1.15
CA SER A 75 -10.13 3.72 1.10
C SER A 75 -9.38 4.43 -0.02
N SER A 76 -8.10 4.71 0.22
CA SER A 76 -7.23 5.26 -0.81
C SER A 76 -5.89 4.55 -0.87
N PHE A 77 -5.24 4.66 -2.02
CA PHE A 77 -3.87 4.21 -2.24
C PHE A 77 -3.14 5.35 -2.92
N GLN A 78 -2.08 5.84 -2.27
CA GLN A 78 -1.20 6.84 -2.85
C GLN A 78 0.09 6.20 -3.32
N LEU A 79 0.54 6.62 -4.50
CA LEU A 79 1.81 6.24 -5.07
C LEU A 79 2.56 7.51 -5.47
N HIS A 80 3.81 7.62 -5.06
CA HIS A 80 4.76 8.60 -5.55
C HIS A 80 5.85 7.87 -6.33
N PHE A 81 6.16 8.35 -7.53
CA PHE A 81 7.27 7.83 -8.31
C PHE A 81 8.04 8.94 -9.01
N ALA A 82 9.33 8.70 -9.22
CA ALA A 82 10.25 9.71 -9.72
C ALA A 82 11.37 9.12 -10.59
N ASP A 83 12.08 10.01 -11.27
CA ASP A 83 13.33 9.74 -11.99
C ASP A 83 14.59 9.89 -11.11
N HIS A 84 14.41 10.07 -9.80
CA HIS A 84 15.44 10.19 -8.78
C HIS A 84 14.99 9.53 -7.47
N ASP A 85 15.91 9.45 -6.50
CA ASP A 85 15.65 8.86 -5.18
C ASP A 85 14.59 9.67 -4.39
N ILE A 86 13.58 8.98 -3.86
CA ILE A 86 12.49 9.55 -3.07
C ILE A 86 12.32 8.79 -1.75
N LEU A 87 12.06 9.56 -0.70
CA LEU A 87 12.00 9.02 0.67
C LEU A 87 10.58 9.03 1.27
N THR A 88 9.61 9.60 0.56
CA THR A 88 8.23 9.71 1.03
C THR A 88 7.22 9.39 -0.09
N PRO A 89 6.01 8.95 0.25
CA PRO A 89 4.88 8.80 -0.68
C PRO A 89 4.32 10.13 -1.20
N GLY A 90 4.95 11.27 -0.91
CA GLY A 90 4.52 12.61 -1.32
C GLY A 90 3.42 13.23 -0.44
N ASP A 91 3.45 14.55 -0.29
CA ASP A 91 2.49 15.28 0.58
C ASP A 91 1.12 15.45 -0.10
N ALA A 92 1.13 15.85 -1.38
CA ALA A 92 -0.06 16.26 -2.11
C ALA A 92 -0.11 15.57 -3.48
N PRO A 93 -1.26 14.96 -3.85
CA PRO A 93 -1.40 14.28 -5.13
C PRO A 93 -1.46 15.25 -6.31
N ASN A 94 -0.70 14.95 -7.37
CA ASN A 94 -0.81 15.60 -8.68
C ASN A 94 -2.04 15.11 -9.46
N VAL A 95 -2.47 13.87 -9.18
CA VAL A 95 -3.67 13.27 -9.76
C VAL A 95 -4.51 12.61 -8.67
N LEU A 96 -5.79 12.98 -8.60
CA LEU A 96 -6.79 12.27 -7.80
C LEU A 96 -7.74 11.50 -8.73
N VAL A 97 -7.82 10.19 -8.54
CA VAL A 97 -8.85 9.34 -9.16
C VAL A 97 -9.95 9.09 -8.13
N ALA A 98 -11.08 9.78 -8.27
CA ALA A 98 -12.22 9.70 -7.36
C ALA A 98 -13.32 8.81 -7.94
N MET A 99 -13.50 7.62 -7.36
CA MET A 99 -14.48 6.63 -7.82
C MET A 99 -15.93 6.97 -7.46
N ASN A 100 -16.16 7.87 -6.50
CA ASN A 100 -17.49 8.27 -6.04
C ASN A 100 -17.44 9.64 -5.29
N PRO A 101 -18.58 10.24 -4.93
CA PRO A 101 -18.61 11.51 -4.20
C PRO A 101 -17.95 11.49 -2.82
N ALA A 102 -17.98 10.35 -2.11
CA ALA A 102 -17.33 10.20 -0.81
C ALA A 102 -15.80 10.30 -0.94
N ALA A 103 -15.24 9.61 -1.94
CA ALA A 103 -13.83 9.61 -2.27
C ALA A 103 -13.35 11.01 -2.66
N LEU A 104 -14.13 11.75 -3.46
CA LEU A 104 -13.83 13.14 -3.80
C LEU A 104 -13.80 14.01 -2.54
N LYS A 105 -14.89 14.00 -1.76
CA LYS A 105 -15.04 14.84 -0.56
C LYS A 105 -13.95 14.59 0.48
N ALA A 106 -13.55 13.33 0.66
CA ALA A 106 -12.56 12.94 1.65
C ALA A 106 -11.12 13.34 1.27
N ASN A 107 -10.82 13.60 -0.01
CA ASN A 107 -9.45 13.78 -0.49
C ASN A 107 -9.18 15.12 -1.17
N ILE A 108 -10.20 15.81 -1.67
CA ILE A 108 -10.01 17.02 -2.50
C ILE A 108 -9.25 18.15 -1.78
N ALA A 109 -9.34 18.22 -0.45
CA ALA A 109 -8.62 19.21 0.35
C ALA A 109 -7.09 19.05 0.31
N ASP A 110 -6.60 17.82 0.07
CA ASP A 110 -5.17 17.53 -0.05
C ASP A 110 -4.65 17.79 -1.48
N VAL A 111 -5.54 17.93 -2.46
CA VAL A 111 -5.20 18.11 -3.87
C VAL A 111 -4.88 19.59 -4.14
N PRO A 112 -3.68 19.92 -4.67
CA PRO A 112 -3.34 21.30 -5.04
C PRO A 112 -4.22 21.81 -6.19
N ARG A 113 -4.43 23.13 -6.25
CA ARG A 113 -5.05 23.75 -7.42
C ARG A 113 -4.19 23.53 -8.67
N GLY A 114 -4.85 23.33 -9.81
CA GLY A 114 -4.21 22.99 -11.09
C GLY A 114 -3.80 21.52 -11.21
N ALA A 115 -4.11 20.68 -10.22
CA ALA A 115 -3.92 19.24 -10.33
C ALA A 115 -5.05 18.58 -11.14
N GLU A 116 -4.79 17.35 -11.61
CA GLU A 116 -5.74 16.56 -12.37
C GLU A 116 -6.72 15.84 -11.41
N VAL A 117 -8.01 15.89 -11.71
CA VAL A 117 -9.05 15.21 -10.93
C VAL A 117 -9.92 14.39 -11.87
N ILE A 118 -9.73 13.08 -11.86
CA ILE A 118 -10.52 12.12 -12.65
C ILE A 118 -11.69 11.65 -11.80
N VAL A 119 -12.92 11.83 -12.29
CA VAL A 119 -14.13 11.55 -11.52
C VAL A 119 -15.00 10.53 -12.25
N ASN A 120 -15.44 9.49 -11.54
CA ASN A 120 -16.47 8.58 -12.04
C ASN A 120 -17.85 9.25 -12.03
N THR A 121 -18.31 9.79 -13.17
CA THR A 121 -19.57 10.53 -13.23
C THR A 121 -20.80 9.67 -12.94
N ASP A 122 -20.73 8.36 -13.20
CA ASP A 122 -21.85 7.43 -12.99
C ASP A 122 -22.29 7.34 -11.51
N GLU A 123 -21.37 7.63 -10.58
CA GLU A 123 -21.60 7.51 -9.14
C GLU A 123 -22.13 8.82 -8.50
N PHE A 124 -22.17 9.92 -9.25
CA PHE A 124 -22.63 11.25 -8.78
C PHE A 124 -24.16 11.37 -8.86
N THR A 125 -24.87 10.34 -8.40
CA THR A 125 -26.34 10.35 -8.32
C THR A 125 -26.83 11.20 -7.15
N LYS A 126 -28.05 11.75 -7.25
CA LYS A 126 -28.68 12.54 -6.18
C LYS A 126 -28.62 11.84 -4.81
N ARG A 127 -28.87 10.54 -4.78
CA ARG A 127 -28.84 9.74 -3.55
C ARG A 127 -27.42 9.62 -2.96
N ALA A 128 -26.42 9.36 -3.79
CA ALA A 128 -25.03 9.24 -3.35
C ALA A 128 -24.49 10.59 -2.84
N MET A 129 -24.79 11.68 -3.54
CA MET A 129 -24.43 13.04 -3.13
C MET A 129 -25.06 13.43 -1.78
N GLN A 130 -26.36 13.18 -1.61
CA GLN A 130 -27.05 13.44 -0.34
C GLN A 130 -26.44 12.66 0.83
N LYS A 131 -26.01 11.41 0.59
CA LYS A 131 -25.42 10.55 1.62
C LYS A 131 -24.15 11.12 2.25
N VAL A 132 -23.38 11.88 1.46
CA VAL A 132 -22.15 12.55 1.91
C VAL A 132 -22.33 14.05 2.15
N GLY A 133 -23.57 14.54 2.11
CA GLY A 133 -23.91 15.92 2.42
C GLY A 133 -23.54 16.93 1.32
N TYR A 134 -23.56 16.53 0.05
CA TYR A 134 -23.58 17.47 -1.07
C TYR A 134 -25.01 17.92 -1.37
N ALA A 135 -25.24 19.23 -1.39
CA ALA A 135 -26.54 19.81 -1.75
C ALA A 135 -26.70 19.95 -3.27
N VAL A 136 -25.63 20.35 -3.95
CA VAL A 136 -25.48 20.45 -5.40
C VAL A 136 -24.28 19.58 -5.80
N SER A 137 -24.25 19.11 -7.04
CA SER A 137 -23.10 18.36 -7.54
C SER A 137 -21.86 19.24 -7.56
N PRO A 138 -20.72 18.79 -6.98
CA PRO A 138 -19.47 19.54 -7.06
C PRO A 138 -18.93 19.66 -8.50
N LEU A 139 -19.48 18.86 -9.43
CA LEU A 139 -19.19 18.95 -10.86
C LEU A 139 -19.92 20.12 -11.55
N GLU A 140 -20.89 20.75 -10.87
CA GLU A 140 -21.78 21.77 -11.45
C GLU A 140 -21.80 23.08 -10.65
N ASP A 141 -21.27 23.11 -9.42
CA ASP A 141 -21.37 24.25 -8.50
C ASP A 141 -20.16 25.19 -8.52
N GLY A 142 -19.18 24.95 -9.39
CA GLY A 142 -17.93 25.71 -9.52
C GLY A 142 -16.90 25.43 -8.43
N SER A 143 -17.16 24.51 -7.49
CA SER A 143 -16.21 24.16 -6.41
C SER A 143 -14.91 23.53 -6.93
N LEU A 144 -14.94 22.98 -8.14
CA LEU A 144 -13.80 22.34 -8.78
C LEU A 144 -13.12 23.20 -9.87
N ASP A 145 -13.50 24.47 -10.04
CA ASP A 145 -12.94 25.37 -11.07
C ASP A 145 -11.42 25.58 -10.94
N GLY A 146 -10.88 25.34 -9.75
CA GLY A 146 -9.45 25.40 -9.47
C GLY A 146 -8.65 24.19 -9.92
N TYR A 147 -9.25 23.18 -10.56
CA TYR A 147 -8.64 21.91 -10.92
C TYR A 147 -8.87 21.58 -12.40
N HIS A 148 -8.06 20.68 -12.95
CA HIS A 148 -8.31 20.08 -14.26
C HIS A 148 -9.18 18.83 -14.07
N VAL A 149 -10.50 19.01 -14.17
CA VAL A 149 -11.48 17.94 -13.93
C VAL A 149 -11.73 17.15 -15.20
N HIS A 150 -11.58 15.83 -15.10
CA HIS A 150 -11.86 14.86 -16.17
C HIS A 150 -13.07 14.03 -15.80
N PRO A 151 -14.27 14.38 -16.30
CA PRO A 151 -15.48 13.61 -16.06
C PRO A 151 -15.49 12.34 -16.93
N VAL A 152 -15.34 11.17 -16.30
CA VAL A 152 -15.31 9.89 -17.01
C VAL A 152 -16.45 8.99 -16.51
N PRO A 153 -17.36 8.50 -17.38
CA PRO A 153 -18.37 7.53 -17.00
C PRO A 153 -17.76 6.12 -16.90
N LEU A 154 -16.87 5.93 -15.91
CA LEU A 154 -16.04 4.73 -15.74
C LEU A 154 -16.90 3.47 -15.63
N THR A 155 -18.02 3.53 -14.91
CA THR A 155 -18.91 2.38 -14.74
C THR A 155 -19.56 2.00 -16.06
N THR A 156 -20.12 2.98 -16.78
CA THR A 156 -20.79 2.77 -18.07
C THR A 156 -19.82 2.23 -19.11
N LEU A 157 -18.63 2.83 -19.24
CA LEU A 157 -17.60 2.39 -20.19
C LEU A 157 -17.09 0.98 -19.87
N THR A 158 -16.90 0.66 -18.59
CA THR A 158 -16.48 -0.68 -18.16
C THR A 158 -17.54 -1.72 -18.49
N VAL A 159 -18.82 -1.44 -18.19
CA VAL A 159 -19.92 -2.40 -18.46
C VAL A 159 -20.08 -2.62 -19.96
N GLU A 160 -19.98 -1.57 -20.77
CA GLU A 160 -20.08 -1.66 -22.22
C GLU A 160 -18.93 -2.49 -22.81
N ALA A 161 -17.69 -2.28 -22.33
CA ALA A 161 -16.53 -3.07 -22.76
C ALA A 161 -16.65 -4.57 -22.42
N LEU A 162 -17.49 -4.93 -21.45
CA LEU A 162 -17.65 -6.30 -20.95
C LEU A 162 -18.98 -6.94 -21.36
N LYS A 163 -19.81 -6.30 -22.20
CA LYS A 163 -21.14 -6.79 -22.56
C LYS A 163 -21.14 -8.20 -23.18
N ASP A 164 -20.09 -8.53 -23.93
CA ASP A 164 -19.98 -9.81 -24.64
C ASP A 164 -19.35 -10.93 -23.79
N PHE A 165 -18.96 -10.65 -22.54
CA PHE A 165 -18.33 -11.62 -21.64
C PHE A 165 -19.33 -12.46 -20.84
N GLY A 166 -20.63 -12.25 -21.02
CA GLY A 166 -21.69 -12.99 -20.32
C GLY A 166 -21.71 -12.77 -18.80
N LEU A 167 -21.09 -11.68 -18.32
CA LEU A 167 -21.06 -11.31 -16.92
C LEU A 167 -22.34 -10.60 -16.51
N SER A 168 -22.76 -10.77 -15.25
CA SER A 168 -23.79 -9.89 -14.69
C SER A 168 -23.26 -8.46 -14.59
N ARG A 169 -24.17 -7.47 -14.65
CA ARG A 169 -23.79 -6.05 -14.49
C ARG A 169 -22.94 -5.81 -13.23
N LYS A 170 -23.31 -6.44 -12.12
CA LYS A 170 -22.58 -6.34 -10.84
C LYS A 170 -21.17 -6.92 -10.92
N GLU A 171 -20.94 -7.95 -11.72
CA GLU A 171 -19.59 -8.51 -11.93
C GLU A 171 -18.75 -7.63 -12.84
N ALA A 172 -19.34 -7.05 -13.89
CA ALA A 172 -18.68 -6.10 -14.77
C ALA A 172 -18.27 -4.82 -14.00
N GLU A 173 -19.16 -4.28 -13.17
CA GLU A 173 -18.91 -3.10 -12.32
C GLU A 173 -17.70 -3.27 -11.39
N ARG A 174 -17.41 -4.49 -10.93
CA ARG A 174 -16.24 -4.78 -10.09
C ARG A 174 -14.91 -4.67 -10.82
N SER A 175 -14.93 -4.55 -12.15
CA SER A 175 -13.73 -4.37 -12.98
C SER A 175 -13.44 -2.90 -13.30
N LYS A 176 -14.24 -1.94 -12.77
CA LYS A 176 -14.05 -0.49 -13.01
C LYS A 176 -12.69 0.03 -12.55
N ASN A 177 -12.13 -0.61 -11.52
CA ASN A 177 -10.80 -0.29 -11.01
C ASN A 177 -9.68 -0.70 -12.01
N MET A 178 -9.91 -1.72 -12.84
CA MET A 178 -9.00 -2.10 -13.92
C MET A 178 -9.09 -1.13 -15.10
N PHE A 179 -10.28 -0.61 -15.41
CA PHE A 179 -10.41 0.47 -16.39
C PHE A 179 -9.62 1.70 -15.95
N ALA A 180 -9.79 2.14 -14.69
CA ALA A 180 -9.02 3.25 -14.15
C ALA A 180 -7.50 2.98 -14.16
N LEU A 181 -7.08 1.74 -13.86
CA LEU A 181 -5.69 1.32 -13.98
C LEU A 181 -5.18 1.48 -15.42
N GLY A 182 -5.95 1.04 -16.42
CA GLY A 182 -5.61 1.15 -17.84
C GLY A 182 -5.45 2.58 -18.31
N LEU A 183 -6.38 3.45 -17.92
CA LEU A 183 -6.33 4.88 -18.23
C LEU A 183 -5.07 5.55 -17.65
N LEU A 184 -4.72 5.23 -16.41
CA LEU A 184 -3.54 5.78 -15.75
C LEU A 184 -2.26 5.19 -16.34
N SER A 185 -2.27 3.90 -16.68
CA SER A 185 -1.15 3.27 -17.38
C SER A 185 -0.89 3.98 -18.72
N TRP A 186 -1.94 4.32 -19.47
CA TRP A 186 -1.82 5.10 -20.70
C TRP A 186 -1.25 6.50 -20.43
N MET A 187 -1.83 7.22 -19.45
CA MET A 187 -1.44 8.58 -19.10
C MET A 187 0.05 8.72 -18.75
N TYR A 188 0.66 7.67 -18.19
CA TYR A 188 2.06 7.64 -17.78
C TYR A 188 2.93 6.67 -18.60
N HIS A 189 2.46 6.25 -19.77
CA HIS A 189 3.17 5.36 -20.70
C HIS A 189 3.72 4.07 -20.04
N ARG A 190 2.94 3.47 -19.14
CA ARG A 190 3.32 2.25 -18.43
C ARG A 190 3.13 1.01 -19.31
N PRO A 191 4.07 0.04 -19.30
CA PRO A 191 3.89 -1.22 -20.01
C PRO A 191 2.61 -1.95 -19.59
N THR A 192 1.99 -2.67 -20.51
CA THR A 192 0.69 -3.35 -20.27
C THR A 192 0.85 -4.84 -20.02
N GLU A 193 1.91 -5.44 -20.57
CA GLU A 193 2.12 -6.88 -20.63
C GLU A 193 2.34 -7.50 -19.24
N GLY A 194 2.99 -6.76 -18.33
CA GLY A 194 3.17 -7.15 -16.94
C GLY A 194 1.84 -7.35 -16.22
N THR A 195 0.95 -6.37 -16.37
CA THR A 195 -0.36 -6.34 -15.74
C THR A 195 -1.26 -7.44 -16.30
N GLU A 196 -1.25 -7.65 -17.62
CA GLU A 196 -2.00 -8.74 -18.22
C GLU A 196 -1.56 -10.12 -17.74
N ARG A 197 -0.24 -10.38 -17.69
CA ARG A 197 0.28 -11.65 -17.16
C ARG A 197 -0.14 -11.85 -15.71
N PHE A 198 -0.03 -10.81 -14.89
CA PHE A 198 -0.47 -10.87 -13.51
C PHE A 198 -1.95 -11.23 -13.39
N LEU A 199 -2.83 -10.59 -14.17
CA LEU A 199 -4.27 -10.85 -14.11
C LEU A 199 -4.59 -12.31 -14.46
N ARG A 200 -3.91 -12.86 -15.48
CA ARG A 200 -4.02 -14.30 -15.83
C ARG A 200 -3.55 -15.21 -14.71
N THR A 201 -2.45 -14.88 -14.04
CA THR A 201 -1.95 -15.68 -12.90
C THR A 201 -2.88 -15.58 -11.68
N LYS A 202 -3.30 -14.36 -11.30
CA LYS A 202 -4.16 -14.12 -10.13
C LYS A 202 -5.50 -14.82 -10.26
N PHE A 203 -6.11 -14.75 -11.44
CA PHE A 203 -7.40 -15.35 -11.74
C PHE A 203 -7.27 -16.65 -12.53
N ALA A 204 -6.16 -17.38 -12.41
CA ALA A 204 -5.94 -18.64 -13.12
C ALA A 204 -7.05 -19.68 -12.88
N LYS A 205 -7.67 -19.67 -11.69
CA LYS A 205 -8.81 -20.53 -11.35
C LYS A 205 -10.15 -20.06 -11.93
N LYS A 206 -10.22 -18.84 -12.48
CA LYS A 206 -11.41 -18.22 -13.08
C LYS A 206 -11.04 -17.47 -14.39
N PRO A 207 -10.71 -18.19 -15.48
CA PRO A 207 -10.19 -17.58 -16.71
C PRO A 207 -11.11 -16.51 -17.33
N ALA A 208 -12.43 -16.73 -17.28
CA ALA A 208 -13.40 -15.73 -17.78
C ALA A 208 -13.31 -14.40 -17.03
N ILE A 209 -13.07 -14.43 -15.71
CA ILE A 209 -12.86 -13.23 -14.90
C ILE A 209 -11.50 -12.60 -15.23
N ALA A 210 -10.47 -13.41 -15.50
CA ALA A 210 -9.17 -12.90 -15.90
C ALA A 210 -9.26 -12.08 -17.19
N GLU A 211 -9.85 -12.66 -18.25
CA GLU A 211 -9.98 -12.00 -19.55
C GLU A 211 -10.93 -10.80 -19.51
N ALA A 212 -11.98 -10.84 -18.67
CA ALA A 212 -12.82 -9.66 -18.45
C ALA A 212 -12.05 -8.51 -17.78
N ASN A 213 -11.22 -8.78 -16.77
CA ASN A 213 -10.40 -7.74 -16.14
C ASN A 213 -9.35 -7.18 -17.13
N ILE A 214 -8.79 -8.01 -18.00
CA ILE A 214 -7.86 -7.59 -19.07
C ILE A 214 -8.58 -6.73 -20.10
N ALA A 215 -9.79 -7.10 -20.51
CA ALA A 215 -10.60 -6.31 -21.43
C ALA A 215 -10.97 -4.95 -20.83
N ALA A 216 -11.38 -4.89 -19.56
CA ALA A 216 -11.62 -3.63 -18.85
C ALA A 216 -10.36 -2.75 -18.78
N PHE A 217 -9.21 -3.35 -18.47
CA PHE A 217 -7.92 -2.65 -18.46
C PHE A 217 -7.56 -2.08 -19.83
N ARG A 218 -7.65 -2.89 -20.90
CA ARG A 218 -7.41 -2.42 -22.28
C ARG A 218 -8.40 -1.36 -22.72
N ALA A 219 -9.66 -1.46 -22.32
CA ALA A 219 -10.66 -0.43 -22.60
C ALA A 219 -10.28 0.92 -21.97
N GLY A 220 -9.76 0.91 -20.73
CA GLY A 220 -9.24 2.10 -20.07
C GLY A 220 -8.05 2.72 -20.79
N TRP A 221 -7.10 1.87 -21.24
CA TRP A 221 -5.97 2.32 -22.06
C TRP A 221 -6.42 2.96 -23.37
N ASN A 222 -7.30 2.27 -24.12
CA ASN A 222 -7.80 2.74 -25.40
C ASN A 222 -8.67 4.00 -25.27
N PHE A 223 -9.39 4.17 -24.15
CA PHE A 223 -10.10 5.40 -23.85
C PHE A 223 -9.13 6.57 -23.73
N GLY A 224 -8.00 6.36 -23.07
CA GLY A 224 -6.91 7.34 -23.01
C GLY A 224 -6.43 7.78 -24.40
N GLU A 225 -6.17 6.83 -25.30
CA GLU A 225 -5.77 7.13 -26.69
C GLU A 225 -6.81 7.96 -27.45
N THR A 226 -8.10 7.63 -27.31
CA THR A 226 -9.17 8.16 -28.17
C THR A 226 -9.86 9.41 -27.64
N THR A 227 -9.84 9.67 -26.33
CA THR A 227 -10.51 10.85 -25.75
C THR A 227 -9.73 12.13 -26.02
N GLU A 228 -10.41 13.25 -26.26
CA GLU A 228 -9.76 14.57 -26.38
C GLU A 228 -9.57 15.25 -25.01
N ASP A 229 -10.19 14.73 -23.95
CA ASP A 229 -10.17 15.33 -22.60
C ASP A 229 -8.75 15.38 -22.00
N PHE A 230 -7.90 14.41 -22.36
CA PHE A 230 -6.49 14.41 -21.99
C PHE A 230 -5.64 14.94 -23.14
N ALA A 231 -5.37 16.26 -23.12
CA ALA A 231 -4.52 16.94 -24.11
C ALA A 231 -3.01 16.62 -23.96
N VAL A 232 -2.62 16.09 -22.80
CA VAL A 232 -1.22 15.82 -22.43
C VAL A 232 -1.11 14.43 -21.83
N SER A 233 -0.12 13.66 -22.28
CA SER A 233 0.37 12.47 -21.57
C SER A 233 1.72 12.78 -20.92
N TYR A 234 2.06 12.05 -19.86
CA TYR A 234 3.20 12.35 -19.01
C TYR A 234 4.28 11.28 -19.13
N GLU A 235 5.54 11.71 -19.17
CA GLU A 235 6.70 10.82 -19.15
C GLU A 235 7.54 11.14 -17.91
N VAL A 236 7.80 10.11 -17.09
CA VAL A 236 8.77 10.17 -15.99
C VAL A 236 9.89 9.21 -16.33
N ALA A 237 11.10 9.74 -16.52
CA ALA A 237 12.26 8.95 -16.92
C ALA A 237 12.62 7.90 -15.84
N PRO A 238 13.26 6.77 -16.19
CA PRO A 238 13.77 5.84 -15.20
C PRO A 238 14.79 6.50 -14.26
N ALA A 239 14.82 6.08 -12.99
CA ALA A 239 15.74 6.58 -11.98
C ALA A 239 17.14 5.94 -12.08
N ALA A 240 17.72 5.95 -13.28
CA ALA A 240 18.93 5.21 -13.64
C ALA A 240 20.17 5.58 -12.80
N GLN A 241 20.19 6.79 -12.21
CA GLN A 241 21.27 7.21 -11.32
C GLN A 241 21.12 6.61 -9.91
N ALA A 242 19.89 6.52 -9.39
CA ALA A 242 19.59 5.94 -8.08
C ALA A 242 19.62 4.40 -8.13
N PHE A 243 19.18 3.82 -9.25
CA PHE A 243 19.15 2.39 -9.49
C PHE A 243 20.05 1.99 -10.66
N PRO A 244 21.35 1.74 -10.42
CA PRO A 244 22.21 1.11 -11.43
C PRO A 244 21.68 -0.28 -11.82
N VAL A 245 22.21 -0.88 -12.89
CA VAL A 245 21.79 -2.23 -13.30
C VAL A 245 21.99 -3.23 -12.17
N GLY A 246 20.92 -3.89 -11.74
CA GLY A 246 20.93 -4.77 -10.57
C GLY A 246 19.62 -5.53 -10.39
N THR A 247 19.57 -6.34 -9.33
CA THR A 247 18.35 -7.03 -8.90
C THR A 247 17.73 -6.28 -7.74
N TYR A 248 16.52 -5.78 -7.96
CA TYR A 248 15.77 -5.01 -6.98
C TYR A 248 14.55 -5.78 -6.48
N ARG A 249 14.10 -5.43 -5.28
CA ARG A 249 12.89 -5.98 -4.69
C ARG A 249 12.10 -4.85 -4.05
N ASN A 250 10.82 -4.76 -4.43
CA ASN A 250 9.85 -3.98 -3.67
C ASN A 250 9.55 -4.71 -2.36
N ILE A 251 9.60 -4.00 -1.22
CA ILE A 251 9.46 -4.57 0.11
C ILE A 251 8.75 -3.58 1.05
N SER A 252 7.82 -4.09 1.87
CA SER A 252 7.27 -3.35 3.00
C SER A 252 8.06 -3.67 4.28
N GLY A 253 7.95 -2.82 5.30
CA GLY A 253 8.72 -2.98 6.54
C GLY A 253 8.38 -4.26 7.29
N ASN A 254 7.11 -4.67 7.33
CA ASN A 254 6.73 -5.94 7.96
C ASN A 254 7.32 -7.16 7.23
N LEU A 255 7.38 -7.11 5.89
CA LEU A 255 8.00 -8.17 5.09
C LEU A 255 9.52 -8.23 5.31
N ALA A 256 10.17 -7.07 5.34
CA ALA A 256 11.60 -6.93 5.64
C ALA A 256 11.93 -7.44 7.05
N LEU A 257 11.12 -7.08 8.07
CA LEU A 257 11.25 -7.58 9.43
C LEU A 257 11.16 -9.11 9.47
N ALA A 258 10.14 -9.69 8.83
CA ALA A 258 9.98 -11.15 8.79
C ALA A 258 11.22 -11.84 8.19
N TYR A 259 11.77 -11.32 7.08
CA TYR A 259 12.98 -11.86 6.47
C TYR A 259 14.23 -11.64 7.33
N GLY A 260 14.33 -10.50 8.02
CA GLY A 260 15.41 -10.22 8.96
C GLY A 260 15.42 -11.20 10.13
N LEU A 261 14.23 -11.52 10.69
CA LEU A 261 14.10 -12.50 11.78
C LEU A 261 14.46 -13.93 11.34
N VAL A 262 14.04 -14.36 10.14
CA VAL A 262 14.45 -15.65 9.58
C VAL A 262 15.96 -15.68 9.39
N THR A 263 16.54 -14.60 8.87
CA THR A 263 17.99 -14.50 8.65
C THR A 263 18.76 -14.53 9.97
N ALA A 264 18.31 -13.79 10.99
CA ALA A 264 18.89 -13.81 12.34
C ALA A 264 18.90 -15.24 12.92
N SER A 265 17.77 -15.95 12.82
CA SER A 265 17.65 -17.34 13.27
C SER A 265 18.64 -18.26 12.56
N ARG A 266 18.80 -18.12 11.23
CA ARG A 266 19.76 -18.92 10.46
C ARG A 266 21.21 -18.60 10.79
N GLN A 267 21.55 -17.33 11.03
CA GLN A 267 22.91 -16.91 11.40
C GLN A 267 23.29 -17.32 12.82
N ALA A 268 22.34 -17.26 13.75
CA ALA A 268 22.55 -17.68 15.15
C ALA A 268 22.52 -19.20 15.34
N ASP A 269 22.11 -19.96 14.31
CA ASP A 269 21.83 -21.39 14.38
C ASP A 269 20.83 -21.77 15.50
N LEU A 270 19.80 -20.93 15.68
CA LEU A 270 18.73 -21.11 16.65
C LEU A 270 17.38 -21.20 15.94
N PRO A 271 16.48 -22.12 16.31
CA PRO A 271 15.14 -22.15 15.73
C PRO A 271 14.37 -20.87 16.07
N LEU A 272 13.69 -20.29 15.07
CA LEU A 272 12.84 -19.12 15.28
C LEU A 272 11.50 -19.53 15.89
N PHE A 273 11.13 -18.92 17.02
CA PHE A 273 9.81 -19.06 17.62
C PHE A 273 9.12 -17.69 17.73
N LEU A 274 7.93 -17.56 17.14
CA LEU A 274 7.07 -16.39 17.28
C LEU A 274 5.86 -16.75 18.15
N GLY A 275 5.76 -16.16 19.34
CA GLY A 275 4.55 -16.19 20.16
C GLY A 275 3.83 -14.84 20.09
N SER A 276 2.64 -14.79 19.51
CA SER A 276 1.96 -13.51 19.24
C SER A 276 0.44 -13.63 19.24
N TYR A 277 -0.22 -12.48 19.49
CA TYR A 277 -1.67 -12.31 19.33
C TYR A 277 -1.92 -11.37 18.14
N PRO A 278 -2.88 -11.65 17.25
CA PRO A 278 -3.13 -10.81 16.09
C PRO A 278 -3.56 -9.39 16.47
N ILE A 279 -2.79 -8.38 16.04
CA ILE A 279 -3.09 -6.96 16.23
C ILE A 279 -2.61 -6.16 15.02
N THR A 280 -3.43 -5.24 14.51
CA THR A 280 -3.03 -4.30 13.43
C THR A 280 -2.02 -3.28 13.97
N PRO A 281 -0.90 -2.99 13.28
CA PRO A 281 -0.46 -3.49 11.97
C PRO A 281 0.52 -4.68 12.02
N ALA A 282 0.72 -5.33 13.17
CA ALA A 282 1.76 -6.34 13.37
C ALA A 282 1.43 -7.76 12.85
N SER A 283 0.15 -8.07 12.61
CA SER A 283 -0.30 -9.42 12.22
C SER A 283 0.36 -9.96 10.93
N ASP A 284 0.76 -9.10 10.00
CA ASP A 284 1.35 -9.54 8.74
C ASP A 284 2.72 -10.21 8.90
N ILE A 285 3.45 -9.89 9.98
CA ILE A 285 4.68 -10.59 10.33
C ILE A 285 4.38 -12.06 10.66
N LEU A 286 3.31 -12.32 11.42
CA LEU A 286 2.86 -13.68 11.74
C LEU A 286 2.40 -14.42 10.48
N HIS A 287 1.62 -13.75 9.62
CA HIS A 287 1.19 -14.33 8.33
C HIS A 287 2.37 -14.74 7.47
N GLU A 288 3.37 -13.86 7.32
CA GLU A 288 4.53 -14.15 6.48
C GLU A 288 5.41 -15.25 7.10
N LEU A 289 5.76 -15.16 8.38
CA LEU A 289 6.57 -16.17 9.06
C LEU A 289 5.92 -17.57 9.04
N SER A 290 4.59 -17.66 9.08
CA SER A 290 3.87 -18.94 9.02
C SER A 290 4.09 -19.72 7.71
N ARG A 291 4.50 -19.04 6.63
CA ARG A 291 4.81 -19.63 5.33
C ARG A 291 6.23 -20.22 5.27
N HIS A 292 7.11 -19.79 6.16
CA HIS A 292 8.54 -20.10 6.15
C HIS A 292 8.94 -21.27 7.07
N LYS A 293 8.05 -22.27 7.21
CA LYS A 293 8.31 -23.48 8.03
C LYS A 293 9.53 -24.28 7.57
N ASN A 294 9.88 -24.18 6.29
CA ASN A 294 11.07 -24.77 5.69
C ASN A 294 12.39 -24.22 6.29
N PHE A 295 12.35 -23.06 6.96
CA PHE A 295 13.48 -22.50 7.71
C PHE A 295 13.45 -22.87 9.21
N GLY A 296 12.59 -23.80 9.63
CA GLY A 296 12.45 -24.19 11.03
C GLY A 296 11.62 -23.23 11.89
N VAL A 297 10.96 -22.24 11.26
CA VAL A 297 10.12 -21.25 11.94
C VAL A 297 8.89 -21.92 12.56
N ARG A 298 8.63 -21.62 13.84
CA ARG A 298 7.39 -21.98 14.54
C ARG A 298 6.64 -20.73 14.95
N THR A 299 5.39 -20.63 14.52
CA THR A 299 4.47 -19.55 14.90
C THR A 299 3.39 -20.10 15.83
N PHE A 300 3.14 -19.43 16.94
CA PHE A 300 2.07 -19.72 17.88
C PHE A 300 1.16 -18.49 18.00
N GLN A 301 -0.06 -18.63 17.47
CA GLN A 301 -1.11 -17.65 17.67
C GLN A 301 -1.77 -17.92 19.02
N ALA A 302 -1.53 -17.04 19.98
CA ALA A 302 -2.06 -17.15 21.32
C ALA A 302 -3.48 -16.57 21.43
N GLU A 303 -4.11 -16.84 22.56
CA GLU A 303 -5.43 -16.34 22.96
C GLU A 303 -5.42 -14.84 23.33
N ASP A 304 -4.29 -14.33 23.82
CA ASP A 304 -4.06 -12.93 24.18
C ASP A 304 -2.57 -12.57 24.15
N GLU A 305 -2.24 -11.30 24.37
CA GLU A 305 -0.87 -10.81 24.37
C GLU A 305 0.00 -11.37 25.51
N ILE A 306 -0.59 -11.71 26.65
CA ILE A 306 0.11 -12.24 27.82
C ILE A 306 0.57 -13.68 27.54
N ALA A 307 -0.34 -14.53 27.07
CA ALA A 307 -0.04 -15.89 26.62
C ALA A 307 0.95 -15.88 25.45
N GLY A 308 0.82 -14.91 24.52
CA GLY A 308 1.74 -14.74 23.40
C GLY A 308 3.19 -14.49 23.83
N ILE A 309 3.42 -13.55 24.74
CA ILE A 309 4.78 -13.29 25.24
C ILE A 309 5.27 -14.40 26.19
N GLY A 310 4.38 -14.99 26.99
CA GLY A 310 4.72 -16.11 27.86
C GLY A 310 5.25 -17.31 27.07
N ALA A 311 4.58 -17.66 25.96
CA ALA A 311 5.05 -18.70 25.06
C ALA A 311 6.41 -18.35 24.42
N ALA A 312 6.59 -17.11 24.00
CA ALA A 312 7.87 -16.65 23.44
C ALA A 312 9.00 -16.73 24.49
N LEU A 313 8.79 -16.27 25.72
CA LEU A 313 9.77 -16.35 26.79
C LEU A 313 10.13 -17.80 27.14
N GLY A 314 9.13 -18.69 27.21
CA GLY A 314 9.36 -20.12 27.38
C GLY A 314 10.20 -20.74 26.26
N ALA A 315 9.97 -20.31 25.01
CA ALA A 315 10.79 -20.73 23.88
C ALA A 315 12.23 -20.21 23.96
N ALA A 316 12.44 -18.98 24.46
CA ALA A 316 13.77 -18.42 24.71
C ALA A 316 14.54 -19.26 25.74
N PHE A 317 13.88 -19.58 26.86
CA PHE A 317 14.45 -20.46 27.89
C PHE A 317 14.79 -21.86 27.33
N GLY A 318 13.97 -22.37 26.40
CA GLY A 318 14.20 -23.62 25.68
C GLY A 318 15.24 -23.55 24.55
N GLY A 319 15.94 -22.43 24.36
CA GLY A 319 17.00 -22.27 23.37
C GLY A 319 16.56 -21.86 21.96
N SER A 320 15.36 -21.28 21.81
CA SER A 320 14.93 -20.67 20.54
C SER A 320 15.34 -19.21 20.45
N LEU A 321 15.53 -18.70 19.22
CA LEU A 321 15.45 -17.26 18.98
C LEU A 321 13.97 -16.87 19.11
N ALA A 322 13.60 -16.33 20.26
CA ALA A 322 12.21 -16.02 20.57
C ALA A 322 11.83 -14.58 20.23
N VAL A 323 10.64 -14.44 19.66
CA VAL A 323 10.09 -13.17 19.21
C VAL A 323 8.62 -13.08 19.62
N THR A 324 8.18 -11.88 19.99
CA THR A 324 6.76 -11.52 20.06
C THR A 324 6.53 -10.25 19.25
N THR A 325 5.43 -10.19 18.50
CA THR A 325 5.04 -9.02 17.72
C THR A 325 3.79 -8.40 18.32
N THR A 326 3.69 -7.07 18.32
CA THR A 326 2.57 -6.36 18.94
C THR A 326 2.47 -4.90 18.47
N SER A 327 1.60 -4.13 19.12
CA SER A 327 1.49 -2.68 19.03
C SER A 327 1.27 -2.10 20.45
N GLY A 328 1.26 -0.78 20.64
CA GLY A 328 1.18 -0.11 21.95
C GLY A 328 0.28 -0.74 23.03
N PRO A 329 -1.00 -1.09 22.75
CA PRO A 329 -1.87 -1.75 23.74
C PRO A 329 -1.33 -3.10 24.22
N GLY A 330 -0.76 -3.88 23.31
CA GLY A 330 -0.19 -5.18 23.64
C GLY A 330 1.16 -5.07 24.35
N VAL A 331 1.95 -4.01 24.10
CA VAL A 331 3.14 -3.71 24.92
C VAL A 331 2.74 -3.49 26.39
N ALA A 332 1.61 -2.81 26.64
CA ALA A 332 1.13 -2.58 28.00
C ALA A 332 0.83 -3.91 28.72
N LEU A 333 0.15 -4.83 28.04
CA LEU A 333 -0.18 -6.17 28.57
C LEU A 333 1.06 -7.04 28.77
N LYS A 334 2.09 -6.90 27.92
CA LYS A 334 3.32 -7.69 27.96
C LYS A 334 4.32 -7.23 29.01
N SER A 335 4.14 -6.04 29.60
CA SER A 335 5.16 -5.36 30.40
C SER A 335 5.67 -6.19 31.59
N GLU A 336 4.81 -6.94 32.27
CA GLU A 336 5.22 -7.84 33.37
C GLU A 336 6.18 -8.93 32.87
N THR A 337 5.85 -9.61 31.78
CA THR A 337 6.70 -10.68 31.22
C THR A 337 8.00 -10.14 30.63
N ILE A 338 8.01 -8.92 30.10
CA ILE A 338 9.26 -8.26 29.68
C ILE A 338 10.16 -8.02 30.90
N GLY A 339 9.59 -7.56 32.02
CA GLY A 339 10.33 -7.44 33.28
C GLY A 339 10.90 -8.78 33.76
N LEU A 340 10.14 -9.86 33.62
CA LEU A 340 10.64 -11.22 33.90
C LEU A 340 11.79 -11.62 32.98
N ALA A 341 11.73 -11.29 31.68
CA ALA A 341 12.81 -11.57 30.74
C ALA A 341 14.12 -10.85 31.10
N VAL A 342 14.03 -9.61 31.60
CA VAL A 342 15.20 -8.87 32.15
C VAL A 342 15.77 -9.61 33.36
N SER A 343 14.91 -9.96 34.33
CA SER A 343 15.33 -10.64 35.57
C SER A 343 15.99 -12.01 35.32
N LEU A 344 15.53 -12.73 34.30
CA LEU A 344 16.06 -14.05 33.93
C LEU A 344 17.25 -14.00 32.96
N GLU A 345 17.69 -12.81 32.52
CA GLU A 345 18.72 -12.66 31.48
C GLU A 345 18.41 -13.49 30.22
N LEU A 346 17.17 -13.40 29.71
CA LEU A 346 16.76 -14.16 28.52
C LEU A 346 16.73 -13.28 27.26
N PRO A 347 17.30 -13.74 26.13
CA PRO A 347 17.18 -13.05 24.85
C PRO A 347 15.75 -13.14 24.32
N LEU A 348 15.08 -11.99 24.18
CA LEU A 348 13.71 -11.92 23.67
C LEU A 348 13.57 -10.68 22.79
N LEU A 349 13.04 -10.84 21.57
CA LEU A 349 12.72 -9.71 20.71
C LEU A 349 11.25 -9.31 20.88
N ILE A 350 11.02 -8.04 21.23
CA ILE A 350 9.70 -7.42 21.29
C ILE A 350 9.59 -6.47 20.11
N VAL A 351 8.87 -6.91 19.07
CA VAL A 351 8.63 -6.10 17.87
C VAL A 351 7.33 -5.33 18.08
N ASP A 352 7.46 -4.03 18.28
CA ASP A 352 6.34 -3.11 18.46
C ASP A 352 6.13 -2.32 17.17
N ILE A 353 5.04 -2.61 16.47
CA ILE A 353 4.62 -1.85 15.30
C ILE A 353 3.67 -0.76 15.78
N GLN A 354 4.22 0.42 16.03
CA GLN A 354 3.51 1.54 16.64
C GLN A 354 2.34 2.02 15.75
N ARG A 355 1.25 2.42 16.41
CA ARG A 355 0.04 2.96 15.77
C ARG A 355 -0.56 4.06 16.65
N GLY A 356 -1.55 4.77 16.11
CA GLY A 356 -2.20 5.87 16.82
C GLY A 356 -2.79 5.46 18.17
N GLY A 357 -2.41 6.15 19.24
CA GLY A 357 -2.90 5.96 20.61
C GLY A 357 -3.81 7.11 21.09
N PRO A 358 -4.09 7.21 22.42
CA PRO A 358 -3.90 6.20 23.46
C PRO A 358 -5.01 5.14 23.47
N SER A 359 -4.84 4.08 24.29
CA SER A 359 -5.79 2.96 24.39
C SER A 359 -5.99 2.30 23.02
N THR A 360 -7.23 2.04 22.58
CA THR A 360 -7.49 1.55 21.21
C THR A 360 -6.96 2.51 20.15
N GLY A 361 -7.06 3.82 20.41
CA GLY A 361 -6.59 4.90 19.56
C GLY A 361 -7.13 4.83 18.13
N LEU A 362 -6.21 4.90 17.16
CA LEU A 362 -6.47 4.88 15.72
C LEU A 362 -5.72 3.68 15.09
N PRO A 363 -6.30 2.46 15.11
CA PRO A 363 -5.58 1.24 14.75
C PRO A 363 -4.96 1.20 13.34
N THR A 364 -5.52 1.98 12.41
CA THR A 364 -5.06 2.06 11.01
C THR A 364 -4.24 3.31 10.71
N LYS A 365 -3.93 4.13 11.73
CA LYS A 365 -3.13 5.35 11.59
C LYS A 365 -1.78 5.18 12.26
N THR A 366 -0.77 5.81 11.67
CA THR A 366 0.59 5.78 12.18
C THR A 366 0.79 6.84 13.25
N GLU A 367 1.57 6.49 14.27
CA GLU A 367 2.06 7.40 15.31
C GLU A 367 3.32 6.76 15.92
N GLN A 368 4.26 7.56 16.40
CA GLN A 368 5.49 7.10 17.05
C GLN A 368 5.51 7.53 18.53
N ALA A 369 4.49 7.14 19.28
CA ALA A 369 4.25 7.60 20.65
C ALA A 369 4.63 6.58 21.74
N ASP A 370 5.11 5.39 21.38
CA ASP A 370 5.31 4.30 22.33
C ASP A 370 6.72 4.28 22.94
N LEU A 371 7.63 5.19 22.54
CA LEU A 371 9.02 5.23 23.02
C LEU A 371 9.12 5.28 24.55
N LEU A 372 8.33 6.14 25.22
CA LEU A 372 8.38 6.25 26.68
C LEU A 372 7.81 5.00 27.36
N GLN A 373 6.82 4.35 26.76
CA GLN A 373 6.29 3.07 27.24
C GLN A 373 7.34 1.95 27.07
N ALA A 374 8.07 1.93 25.95
CA ALA A 374 9.17 1.01 25.73
C ALA A 374 10.35 1.25 26.69
N MET A 375 10.63 2.50 27.08
CA MET A 375 11.69 2.83 28.03
C MET A 375 11.31 2.58 29.51
N TYR A 376 10.07 2.86 29.89
CA TYR A 376 9.68 2.98 31.30
C TYR A 376 8.40 2.23 31.69
N GLY A 377 7.79 1.46 30.79
CA GLY A 377 6.50 0.79 31.04
C GLY A 377 6.54 -0.39 32.01
N ARG A 378 7.72 -0.77 32.51
CA ARG A 378 7.94 -1.91 33.40
C ARG A 378 8.12 -1.43 34.85
N ASN A 379 7.77 -2.25 35.82
CA ASN A 379 8.01 -1.96 37.24
C ASN A 379 9.49 -2.17 37.62
N GLY A 380 9.98 -1.35 38.56
CA GLY A 380 11.38 -1.41 39.02
C GLY A 380 12.40 -0.90 37.97
N GLU A 381 13.68 -1.15 38.23
CA GLU A 381 14.77 -0.81 37.31
C GLU A 381 14.98 -1.95 36.29
N ALA A 382 14.25 -1.89 35.17
CA ALA A 382 14.30 -2.89 34.11
C ALA A 382 14.68 -2.24 32.76
N PRO A 383 15.97 -1.88 32.56
CA PRO A 383 16.43 -1.29 31.30
C PRO A 383 16.41 -2.31 30.18
N VAL A 384 16.09 -1.84 28.97
CA VAL A 384 16.08 -2.66 27.75
C VAL A 384 16.70 -1.86 26.60
N PRO A 385 17.50 -2.48 25.72
CA PRO A 385 17.89 -1.84 24.48
C PRO A 385 16.69 -1.62 23.56
N VAL A 386 16.75 -0.56 22.76
CA VAL A 386 15.71 -0.18 21.80
C VAL A 386 16.37 0.08 20.45
N VAL A 387 15.88 -0.58 19.41
CA VAL A 387 16.30 -0.41 18.01
C VAL A 387 15.10 0.10 17.20
N ALA A 388 15.31 1.06 16.31
CA ALA A 388 14.26 1.57 15.42
C ALA A 388 14.80 1.71 13.99
N PRO A 389 14.13 1.12 12.97
CA PRO A 389 14.50 1.32 11.58
C PRO A 389 14.04 2.71 11.10
N ARG A 390 14.70 3.23 10.05
CA ARG A 390 14.35 4.52 9.43
C ARG A 390 13.63 4.39 8.08
N THR A 391 13.72 3.24 7.43
CA THR A 391 13.03 2.93 6.17
C THR A 391 12.48 1.49 6.17
N PRO A 392 11.57 1.14 5.24
CA PRO A 392 11.09 -0.24 5.10
C PRO A 392 12.20 -1.26 4.83
N ALA A 393 13.30 -0.87 4.17
CA ALA A 393 14.43 -1.76 3.93
C ALA A 393 15.25 -1.98 5.22
N ASP A 394 15.49 -0.91 5.99
CA ASP A 394 16.27 -0.98 7.24
C ASP A 394 15.64 -1.89 8.30
N CYS A 395 14.34 -2.16 8.20
CA CYS A 395 13.65 -3.17 9.01
C CYS A 395 14.35 -4.54 8.99
N PHE A 396 14.94 -4.93 7.86
CA PHE A 396 15.70 -6.18 7.76
C PHE A 396 16.94 -6.15 8.66
N ASP A 397 17.77 -5.11 8.54
CA ASP A 397 18.99 -4.95 9.32
C ASP A 397 18.72 -4.66 10.79
N ALA A 398 17.64 -3.92 11.09
CA ALA A 398 17.20 -3.66 12.46
C ALA A 398 16.82 -4.95 13.19
N ALA A 399 16.20 -5.92 12.50
CA ALA A 399 15.91 -7.23 13.08
C ALA A 399 17.19 -8.03 13.38
N LEU A 400 18.19 -7.97 12.49
CA LEU A 400 19.50 -8.58 12.72
C LEU A 400 20.23 -7.95 13.90
N GLU A 401 20.24 -6.62 13.98
CA GLU A 401 20.89 -5.88 15.05
C GLU A 401 20.20 -6.12 16.40
N ALA A 402 18.87 -6.10 16.43
CA ALA A 402 18.11 -6.42 17.64
C ALA A 402 18.41 -7.85 18.13
N ALA A 403 18.45 -8.84 17.22
CA ALA A 403 18.83 -10.21 17.55
C ALA A 403 20.26 -10.31 18.07
N ARG A 404 21.21 -9.62 17.43
CA ARG A 404 22.61 -9.59 17.84
C ARG A 404 22.77 -9.03 19.25
N ILE A 405 22.10 -7.92 19.56
CA ILE A 405 22.11 -7.30 20.90
C ILE A 405 21.48 -8.26 21.91
N ALA A 406 20.29 -8.81 21.61
CA ALA A 406 19.58 -9.69 22.53
C ALA A 406 20.41 -10.93 22.89
N LEU A 407 21.03 -11.57 21.90
CA LEU A 407 21.86 -12.76 22.09
C LEU A 407 23.19 -12.45 22.78
N ALA A 408 23.88 -11.37 22.40
CA ALA A 408 25.19 -11.03 22.95
C ALA A 408 25.11 -10.60 24.43
N TYR A 409 24.08 -9.84 24.79
CA TYR A 409 23.91 -9.29 26.14
C TYR A 409 22.86 -10.02 26.97
N ARG A 410 22.23 -11.06 26.42
CA ARG A 410 21.22 -11.90 27.09
C ARG A 410 20.13 -11.06 27.76
N THR A 411 19.51 -10.19 26.97
CA THR A 411 18.50 -9.23 27.43
C THR A 411 17.34 -9.17 26.45
N PRO A 412 16.11 -8.85 26.89
CA PRO A 412 15.05 -8.45 25.97
C PRO A 412 15.43 -7.17 25.22
N VAL A 413 15.04 -7.06 23.96
CA VAL A 413 15.28 -5.91 23.08
C VAL A 413 13.97 -5.49 22.42
N PHE A 414 13.65 -4.20 22.47
CA PHE A 414 12.58 -3.63 21.67
C PHE A 414 13.05 -3.32 20.26
N LEU A 415 12.26 -3.69 19.27
CA LEU A 415 12.34 -3.19 17.91
C LEU A 415 11.09 -2.36 17.65
N LEU A 416 11.25 -1.04 17.66
CA LEU A 416 10.16 -0.08 17.43
C LEU A 416 10.08 0.25 15.94
N SER A 417 9.10 -0.32 15.26
CA SER A 417 8.67 0.12 13.91
C SER A 417 7.38 0.93 14.04
N ASP A 418 6.74 1.26 12.93
CA ASP A 418 5.47 1.98 12.92
C ASP A 418 4.60 1.56 11.73
N GLY A 419 3.31 1.92 11.80
CA GLY A 419 2.34 1.63 10.76
C GLY A 419 2.64 2.29 9.41
N TYR A 420 3.55 3.26 9.34
CA TYR A 420 3.95 3.87 8.08
C TYR A 420 5.00 3.01 7.36
N LEU A 421 5.99 2.51 8.08
CA LEU A 421 6.98 1.58 7.53
C LEU A 421 6.39 0.19 7.28
N ALA A 422 5.44 -0.24 8.11
CA ALA A 422 4.89 -1.59 8.08
C ALA A 422 4.18 -1.96 6.76
N ASN A 423 3.52 -0.99 6.14
CA ASN A 423 2.56 -1.20 5.04
C ASN A 423 3.18 -1.02 3.66
#